data_AF-A0A9Q3KWC3-F1
#
_entry.id   AF-A0A9Q3KWC3-F1
#
_cell.length_a   1.000
_cell.length_b   1.000
_cell.length_c   1.000
_cell.angle_alpha   90.00
_cell.angle_beta   90.00
_cell.angle_gamma   90.00
#
_symmetry.space_group_name_H-M   'P 1'
#
loop_
_entity.id
_entity.type
_entity.pdbx_description
1 polymer ?
#
loop_
_entity_poly.entity_id
_entity_poly.type
_entity_poly.pdbx_seq_one_letter_code
_entity_poly.pdbx_strand_id
1 'polypeptide(L)'
;MFKDAVFEITKERRHSYERIKYELTNAPVLILPDLELPFKLYIDAAYCQGLGAALHQRQIVDDEPREGVIFDISRKLKDSKARYGATQTEFLYLVWALERLHLSG
;
A
#
# COMPACT_ATOMS: atom_id res chain seq x y z
N MET A 1 22.93 8.42 16.05
CA MET A 1 22.38 7.38 16.95
C MET A 1 21.55 8.10 18.00
N PHE A 2 20.24 8.26 17.79
CA PHE A 2 19.34 8.85 18.78
C PHE A 2 18.66 7.70 19.52
N LYS A 3 19.17 7.32 20.70
CA LYS A 3 18.64 6.21 21.51
C LYS A 3 17.97 6.64 22.82
N ASP A 4 17.82 7.95 23.05
CA ASP A 4 17.23 8.50 24.28
C ASP A 4 15.89 9.22 24.03
N ALA A 5 15.05 8.70 23.13
CA ALA A 5 13.69 9.20 22.96
C ALA A 5 12.79 8.53 24.00
N VAL A 6 12.21 9.32 24.91
CA VAL A 6 11.21 8.83 25.88
C VAL A 6 9.97 8.36 25.12
N PHE A 7 9.69 7.06 25.17
CA PHE A 7 8.49 6.49 24.56
C PHE A 7 7.29 6.75 25.46
N GLU A 8 6.49 7.76 25.10
CA GLU A 8 5.24 8.08 25.80
C GLU A 8 4.04 7.43 25.10
N ILE A 9 3.23 6.66 25.83
CA ILE A 9 2.02 6.04 25.30
C ILE A 9 0.82 6.97 25.47
N THR A 10 0.69 7.94 24.56
CA THR A 10 -0.50 8.82 24.52
C THR A 10 -1.75 8.03 24.10
N LYS A 11 -2.93 8.57 24.41
CA LYS A 11 -4.22 7.96 24.03
C LYS A 11 -4.32 7.70 22.52
N GLU A 12 -3.83 8.64 21.71
CA GLU A 12 -3.80 8.53 20.25
C GLU A 12 -2.86 7.39 19.79
N ARG A 13 -1.64 7.32 20.35
CA ARG A 13 -0.68 6.25 20.02
C ARG A 13 -1.24 4.88 20.38
N ARG A 14 -1.91 4.76 21.53
CA ARG A 14 -2.59 3.52 21.93
C ARG A 14 -3.72 3.17 20.97
N HIS A 15 -4.54 4.14 20.59
CA HIS A 15 -5.62 3.91 19.62
C HIS A 15 -5.08 3.44 18.26
N SER A 16 -4.02 4.08 17.75
CA SER A 16 -3.36 3.66 16.51
C SER A 16 -2.76 2.25 16.63
N TYR A 17 -2.15 1.92 17.77
CA TYR A 17 -1.60 0.58 18.01
C TYR A 17 -2.68 -0.51 17.98
N GLU A 18 -3.78 -0.31 18.71
CA GLU A 18 -4.89 -1.27 18.72
C GLU A 18 -5.54 -1.40 17.33
N ARG A 19 -5.64 -0.29 16.59
CA ARG A 19 -6.14 -0.32 15.21
C ARG A 19 -5.23 -1.15 14.31
N ILE A 20 -3.92 -0.94 14.34
CA ILE A 20 -2.97 -1.74 13.56
C ILE A 20 -3.09 -3.22 13.90
N LYS A 21 -3.20 -3.55 15.19
CA LYS A 21 -3.40 -4.93 15.64
C LYS A 21 -4.67 -5.54 15.06
N TYR A 22 -5.77 -4.80 15.09
CA TYR A 22 -7.04 -5.22 14.53
C TYR A 22 -6.95 -5.46 13.01
N GLU A 23 -6.37 -4.52 12.26
CA GLU A 23 -6.23 -4.66 10.81
C GLU A 23 -5.32 -5.85 10.44
N LEU A 24 -4.23 -6.08 11.18
CA LEU A 24 -3.35 -7.22 10.93
C LEU A 24 -4.04 -8.57 11.19
N THR A 25 -4.92 -8.65 12.18
CA THR A 25 -5.67 -9.89 12.47
C THR A 25 -6.84 -10.14 11.52
N ASN A 26 -7.35 -9.10 10.87
CA ASN A 26 -8.49 -9.18 9.95
C ASN A 26 -8.09 -8.92 8.50
N ALA A 27 -6.79 -8.89 8.20
CA ALA A 27 -6.29 -8.63 6.87
C ALA A 27 -6.84 -9.69 5.90
N PRO A 28 -7.26 -9.29 4.68
CA PRO A 28 -7.75 -10.23 3.69
C PRO A 28 -6.67 -11.22 3.29
N VAL A 29 -7.09 -12.44 2.94
CA VAL A 29 -6.18 -13.48 2.45
C VAL A 29 -5.61 -13.02 1.10
N LEU A 30 -4.29 -12.86 1.05
CA LEU A 30 -3.58 -12.54 -0.19
C LEU A 30 -3.55 -13.76 -1.10
N ILE A 31 -3.79 -13.54 -2.38
CA ILE A 31 -3.70 -14.58 -3.40
C ILE A 31 -2.23 -14.72 -3.84
N LEU A 32 -1.79 -15.95 -4.14
CA LEU A 32 -0.46 -16.19 -4.71
C LEU A 32 -0.39 -15.66 -6.15
N PRO A 33 0.66 -14.89 -6.51
CA PRO A 33 0.79 -14.35 -7.86
C PRO A 33 1.05 -15.44 -8.88
N ASP A 34 0.39 -15.34 -10.03
CA ASP A 34 0.67 -16.10 -11.23
C ASP A 34 1.36 -15.18 -12.25
N LEU A 35 2.58 -15.48 -12.66
CA LEU A 35 3.34 -14.60 -13.56
C LEU A 35 2.88 -14.67 -15.02
N GLU A 36 2.06 -15.66 -15.39
CA GLU A 36 1.52 -15.81 -16.75
C GLU A 36 0.25 -14.98 -16.99
N LEU A 37 -0.40 -14.52 -15.91
CA LEU A 37 -1.65 -13.78 -15.96
C LEU A 37 -1.44 -12.27 -15.79
N PRO A 38 -2.29 -11.42 -16.40
CA PRO A 38 -2.17 -9.98 -16.29
C PRO A 38 -2.48 -9.48 -14.87
N PHE A 39 -1.65 -8.56 -14.37
CA PHE A 39 -1.88 -7.86 -13.12
C PHE A 39 -2.71 -6.58 -13.33
N LYS A 40 -3.46 -6.19 -12.30
CA LYS A 40 -4.15 -4.90 -12.21
C LYS A 40 -3.58 -4.09 -11.07
N LEU A 41 -3.19 -2.85 -11.34
CA LEU A 41 -2.67 -1.94 -10.33
C LEU A 41 -3.72 -0.87 -10.02
N TYR A 42 -4.20 -0.86 -8.79
CA TYR A 42 -5.04 0.22 -8.26
C TYR A 42 -4.18 1.19 -7.47
N ILE A 43 -4.40 2.49 -7.68
CA ILE A 43 -3.68 3.55 -6.99
C ILE A 43 -4.70 4.52 -6.43
N ASP A 44 -4.55 4.86 -5.15
CA ASP A 44 -5.34 5.90 -4.50
C ASP A 44 -4.41 6.97 -3.91
N ALA A 45 -4.52 8.18 -4.45
CA ALA A 45 -3.66 9.32 -4.12
C ALA A 45 -4.43 10.37 -3.32
N ALA A 46 -4.29 10.34 -2.00
CA ALA A 46 -4.78 11.43 -1.17
C ALA A 46 -3.77 12.58 -1.16
N TYR A 47 -4.17 13.73 -1.71
CA TYR A 47 -3.39 14.97 -1.67
C TYR A 47 -2.88 15.24 -0.24
N CYS A 48 -1.57 15.45 -0.11
CA CYS A 48 -0.86 15.76 1.15
C CYS A 48 -0.82 14.70 2.26
N GLN A 49 -1.54 13.57 2.17
CA GLN A 49 -1.64 12.61 3.29
C GLN A 49 -0.82 11.33 3.08
N GLY A 50 -0.69 10.87 1.84
CA GLY A 50 -0.01 9.62 1.49
C GLY A 50 -0.73 8.91 0.35
N LEU A 51 -0.05 7.92 -0.22
CA LEU A 51 -0.57 7.09 -1.30
C LEU A 51 -0.58 5.63 -0.89
N GLY A 52 -1.63 4.90 -1.28
CA GLY A 52 -1.65 3.45 -1.33
C GLY A 52 -1.71 2.96 -2.79
N ALA A 53 -1.09 1.82 -3.06
CA ALA A 53 -1.28 1.07 -4.29
C ALA A 53 -1.52 -0.40 -3.95
N ALA A 54 -2.51 -0.99 -4.61
CA ALA A 54 -2.90 -2.39 -4.45
C ALA A 54 -2.71 -3.11 -5.78
N LEU A 55 -1.89 -4.16 -5.77
CA LEU A 55 -1.68 -5.05 -6.89
C LEU A 55 -2.69 -6.19 -6.80
N HIS A 56 -3.56 -6.29 -7.78
CA HIS A 56 -4.61 -7.29 -7.89
C HIS A 56 -4.33 -8.21 -9.06
N GLN A 57 -4.89 -9.41 -8.99
CA GLN A 57 -4.89 -10.34 -10.11
C GLN A 57 -6.22 -11.07 -10.17
N ARG A 58 -6.70 -11.30 -11.40
CA ARG A 58 -7.86 -12.15 -11.66
C ARG A 58 -7.38 -13.56 -11.98
N GLN A 59 -7.72 -14.51 -11.12
CA GLN A 59 -7.37 -15.92 -11.24
C GLN A 59 -8.62 -16.80 -11.16
N ILE A 60 -8.51 -18.05 -11.59
CA ILE A 60 -9.54 -19.06 -11.34
C ILE A 60 -9.23 -19.72 -9.99
N VAL A 61 -10.13 -19.57 -9.03
CA VAL A 61 -10.04 -20.19 -7.70
C VAL A 61 -11.32 -20.97 -7.49
N ASP A 62 -11.23 -22.26 -7.18
CA ASP A 62 -12.38 -23.16 -7.05
C ASP A 62 -13.30 -23.16 -8.31
N ASP A 63 -12.70 -23.23 -9.50
CA ASP A 63 -13.39 -23.16 -10.82
C ASP A 63 -14.15 -21.85 -11.11
N GLU A 64 -14.00 -20.83 -10.27
CA GLU A 64 -14.62 -19.51 -10.47
C GLU A 64 -13.59 -18.38 -10.64
N PRO A 65 -13.84 -17.41 -11.54
CA PRO A 65 -12.98 -16.26 -11.68
C PRO A 65 -13.09 -15.34 -10.46
N ARG A 66 -12.04 -15.23 -9.66
CA ARG A 66 -11.94 -14.30 -8.53
C ARG A 66 -10.82 -13.29 -8.78
N GLU A 67 -11.11 -12.02 -8.49
CA GLU A 67 -10.09 -11.00 -8.38
C GLU A 67 -9.71 -10.87 -6.91
N GLY A 68 -8.42 -10.98 -6.61
CA GLY A 68 -7.93 -10.74 -5.26
C GLY A 68 -6.63 -9.98 -5.22
N VAL A 69 -6.32 -9.52 -4.03
CA VAL A 69 -5.13 -8.73 -3.73
C VAL A 69 -3.93 -9.66 -3.65
N ILE A 70 -2.89 -9.33 -4.41
CA ILE A 70 -1.58 -9.97 -4.36
C ILE A 70 -0.68 -9.24 -3.36
N PHE A 71 -0.66 -7.91 -3.45
CA PHE A 71 0.26 -7.11 -2.64
C PHE A 71 -0.23 -5.67 -2.48
N ASP A 72 -0.18 -5.15 -1.26
CA ASP A 72 -0.47 -3.75 -0.95
C ASP A 72 0.80 -3.00 -0.56
N ILE A 73 1.01 -1.84 -1.15
CA ILE A 73 2.09 -0.91 -0.77
C ILE A 73 1.52 0.45 -0.44
N SER A 74 2.07 1.12 0.57
CA SER A 74 1.72 2.50 0.86
C SER A 74 2.93 3.31 1.26
N ARG A 75 2.85 4.62 1.04
CA ARG A 75 3.92 5.56 1.36
C ARG A 75 3.37 6.93 1.70
N LYS A 76 3.95 7.54 2.74
CA LYS A 76 3.71 8.96 3.05
C LYS A 76 4.52 9.89 2.14
N LEU A 77 3.89 10.98 1.71
CA LEU A 77 4.57 12.08 1.01
C LEU A 77 5.67 12.68 1.91
N LYS A 78 6.83 13.00 1.32
CA LYS A 78 7.81 13.89 1.96
C LYS A 78 7.45 15.34 1.63
N ASP A 79 7.66 16.27 2.55
CA ASP A 79 7.26 17.68 2.45
C ASP A 79 7.70 18.37 1.15
N SER A 80 8.85 17.98 0.58
CA SER A 80 9.36 18.53 -0.68
C SER A 80 8.47 18.25 -1.88
N LYS A 81 7.60 17.24 -1.81
CA LYS A 81 6.69 16.81 -2.89
C LYS A 81 5.23 17.23 -2.66
N ALA A 82 4.93 17.87 -1.52
CA ALA A 82 3.60 18.38 -1.20
C ALA A 82 3.16 19.58 -2.08
N ARG A 83 4.10 20.15 -2.84
CA ARG A 83 3.85 21.28 -3.75
C ARG A 83 3.38 20.86 -5.15
N TYR A 84 3.38 19.56 -5.46
CA TYR A 84 2.86 19.06 -6.74
C TYR A 84 1.33 19.11 -6.76
N GLY A 85 0.76 19.35 -7.95
CA GLY A 85 -0.69 19.20 -8.15
C GLY A 85 -1.13 17.74 -8.00
N ALA A 86 -2.44 17.50 -7.87
CA ALA A 86 -3.01 16.16 -7.70
C ALA A 86 -2.54 15.18 -8.81
N THR A 87 -2.69 15.56 -10.08
CA THR A 87 -2.29 14.73 -11.24
C THR A 87 -0.78 14.42 -11.28
N GLN A 88 0.07 15.38 -10.93
CA GLN A 88 1.52 15.17 -10.90
C GLN A 88 1.91 14.22 -9.76
N THR A 89 1.19 14.31 -8.65
CA THR A 89 1.36 13.44 -7.49
C THR A 89 0.95 12.01 -7.84
N GLU A 90 -0.24 11.83 -8.44
CA GLU A 90 -0.72 10.54 -8.95
C GLU A 90 0.28 9.89 -9.91
N PHE A 91 0.78 10.64 -10.92
CA PHE A 91 1.71 10.09 -11.90
C PHE A 91 3.06 9.71 -11.28
N LEU A 92 3.62 10.56 -10.42
CA LEU A 92 4.84 10.24 -9.69
C LEU A 92 4.69 8.95 -8.88
N TYR A 93 3.51 8.76 -8.30
CA TYR A 93 3.22 7.59 -7.51
C TYR A 93 2.98 6.33 -8.33
N LEU A 94 2.36 6.45 -9.51
CA LEU A 94 2.28 5.38 -10.49
C LEU A 94 3.67 4.87 -10.85
N VAL A 95 4.60 5.78 -11.19
CA VAL A 95 5.99 5.42 -11.48
C VAL A 95 6.64 4.74 -10.28
N TRP A 96 6.50 5.29 -9.09
CA TRP A 96 7.06 4.70 -7.86
C TRP A 96 6.49 3.30 -7.55
N ALA A 97 5.18 3.11 -7.73
CA ALA A 97 4.52 1.83 -7.50
C ALA A 97 5.01 0.79 -8.51
N LEU A 98 5.11 1.16 -9.79
CA LEU A 98 5.66 0.29 -10.82
C LEU A 98 7.12 -0.07 -10.52
N GLU A 99 7.99 0.88 -10.17
CA GLU A 99 9.39 0.59 -9.80
C GLU A 99 9.51 -0.38 -8.62
N ARG A 100 8.56 -0.36 -7.68
CA ARG A 100 8.57 -1.21 -6.49
C ARG A 100 7.94 -2.59 -6.71
N LEU A 101 6.94 -2.66 -7.58
CA LEU A 101 6.19 -3.87 -7.90
C LEU A 101 6.73 -4.60 -9.13
N HIS A 102 7.63 -3.96 -9.88
CA HIS A 102 8.36 -4.62 -10.96
C HIS A 102 9.33 -5.63 -10.36
N LEU A 103 8.89 -6.88 -10.31
CA LEU A 103 9.73 -8.04 -10.02
C LEU A 103 10.58 -8.30 -11.27
N SER A 104 11.74 -7.66 -11.36
CA SER A 104 12.76 -8.05 -12.34
C SER A 104 13.31 -9.42 -11.93
N GLY A 105 12.90 -10.46 -12.65
CA GLY A 105 13.62 -11.73 -12.71
C GLY A 105 14.89 -11.60 -13.53
#